data_AF-A0A2Z6ULQ8-F1
#
_entry.id   AF-A0A2Z6ULQ8-F1
#
_cell.length_a   1.000
_cell.length_b   1.000
_cell.length_c   1.000
_cell.angle_alpha   90.00
_cell.angle_beta   90.00
_cell.angle_gamma   90.00
#
_symmetry.space_group_name_H-M   'P 1'
#
loop_
_entity.id
_entity.type
_entity.pdbx_description
1 polymer ?
#
loop_
_entity_poly.entity_id
_entity_poly.type
_entity_poly.pdbx_seq_one_letter_code
_entity_poly.pdbx_strand_id
1 'polypeptide(L)'
;MIWTDLMMILTRDWWHSAWQLFNLSTGRIIWNSFLAFIPFILSFWLFRTTLDRSLVWWLILLVFLLFLPNAPYILTDSIHLIFYVQQDYAKSLFFLVLIPQYSIFIFIGFQLYVLSLLNLKSYCQQSQLNSAVLPLEITLHFLSAIGIYLGRFLRLNSWYLVTQPQQLFWSLQNLLTKKPLIFISVCFLIIWLLYEINKRLYNRLFSSHRNN
;
A
#
# COMPACT_ATOMS: atom_id res chain seq x y z
N MET A 1 9.15 -36.29 -5.13
CA MET A 1 8.21 -35.19 -4.80
C MET A 1 8.48 -33.92 -5.62
N ILE A 2 9.71 -33.42 -5.76
CA ILE A 2 10.00 -32.23 -6.61
C ILE A 2 9.87 -32.54 -8.12
N TRP A 3 10.37 -33.70 -8.56
CA TRP A 3 10.28 -34.12 -9.96
C TRP A 3 8.85 -34.27 -10.48
N THR A 4 7.94 -34.76 -9.63
CA THR A 4 6.50 -34.87 -9.97
C THR A 4 5.84 -33.49 -10.11
N ASP A 5 6.21 -32.52 -9.25
CA ASP A 5 5.72 -31.13 -9.36
C ASP A 5 6.25 -30.40 -10.61
N LEU A 6 7.47 -30.72 -11.03
CA LEU A 6 8.08 -30.16 -12.24
C LEU A 6 7.49 -30.75 -13.52
N MET A 7 7.22 -32.05 -13.55
CA MET A 7 6.59 -32.68 -14.71
C MET A 7 5.16 -32.18 -14.92
N MET A 8 4.45 -31.76 -13.86
CA MET A 8 3.15 -31.12 -13.99
C MET A 8 3.19 -29.84 -14.82
N ILE A 9 4.29 -29.08 -14.86
CA ILE A 9 4.38 -27.82 -15.62
C ILE A 9 4.16 -28.06 -17.13
N LEU A 10 4.50 -29.25 -17.62
CA LEU A 10 4.35 -29.62 -19.02
C LEU A 10 2.92 -30.07 -19.36
N THR A 11 2.02 -30.21 -18.38
CA THR A 11 0.65 -30.67 -18.60
C THR A 11 -0.30 -29.51 -18.88
N ARG A 12 -1.33 -29.79 -19.69
CA ARG A 12 -2.41 -28.83 -19.98
C ARG A 12 -3.16 -28.41 -18.72
N ASP A 13 -3.34 -29.33 -17.77
CA ASP A 13 -4.07 -29.09 -16.52
C ASP A 13 -3.35 -28.07 -15.63
N TRP A 14 -2.02 -28.09 -15.64
CA TRP A 14 -1.22 -27.09 -14.92
C TRP A 14 -1.40 -25.71 -15.52
N TRP A 15 -1.32 -25.58 -16.85
CA TRP A 15 -1.56 -24.30 -17.53
C TRP A 15 -2.97 -23.76 -17.30
N HIS A 16 -3.98 -24.65 -17.32
CA HIS A 16 -5.35 -24.26 -16.99
C HIS A 16 -5.46 -23.76 -15.55
N SER A 17 -4.85 -24.46 -14.59
CA SER A 17 -4.83 -24.08 -13.17
C SER A 17 -4.07 -22.78 -12.93
N ALA A 18 -2.95 -22.57 -13.63
CA ALA A 18 -2.17 -21.34 -13.61
C ALA A 18 -3.01 -20.15 -14.09
N TRP A 19 -3.68 -20.31 -15.24
CA TRP A 19 -4.55 -19.27 -15.80
C TRP A 19 -5.73 -18.95 -14.87
N GLN A 20 -6.35 -19.98 -14.30
CA GLN A 20 -7.46 -19.82 -13.35
C GLN A 20 -7.02 -19.07 -12.09
N LEU A 21 -5.93 -19.51 -11.45
CA LEU A 21 -5.38 -18.85 -10.26
C LEU A 21 -4.99 -17.40 -10.52
N PHE A 22 -4.33 -17.15 -11.66
CA PHE A 22 -3.94 -15.80 -12.05
C PHE A 22 -5.15 -14.89 -12.23
N ASN A 23 -6.22 -15.34 -12.89
CA ASN A 23 -7.42 -14.53 -13.08
C ASN A 23 -8.19 -14.29 -11.78
N LEU A 24 -8.25 -15.29 -10.89
CA LEU A 24 -8.90 -15.17 -9.58
C LEU A 24 -8.24 -14.12 -8.68
N SER A 25 -6.91 -14.00 -8.72
CA SER A 25 -6.17 -12.97 -7.98
C SER A 25 -6.21 -11.60 -8.68
N THR A 26 -6.21 -11.57 -10.01
CA THR A 26 -6.08 -10.34 -10.83
C THR A 26 -7.16 -9.31 -10.54
N GLY A 27 -8.44 -9.71 -10.41
CA GLY A 27 -9.51 -8.73 -10.14
C GLY A 27 -9.29 -7.93 -8.85
N ARG A 28 -8.79 -8.60 -7.80
CA ARG A 28 -8.50 -7.95 -6.50
C ARG A 28 -7.25 -7.09 -6.56
N ILE A 29 -6.22 -7.58 -7.25
CA ILE A 29 -4.96 -6.84 -7.49
C ILE A 29 -5.25 -5.55 -8.26
N ILE A 30 -6.01 -5.61 -9.36
CA ILE A 30 -6.35 -4.43 -10.17
C ILE A 30 -7.11 -3.42 -9.31
N TRP A 31 -8.11 -3.87 -8.55
CA TRP A 31 -8.89 -2.98 -7.69
C TRP A 31 -8.03 -2.29 -6.63
N ASN A 32 -7.16 -3.04 -5.95
CA ASN A 32 -6.29 -2.48 -4.91
C ASN A 32 -5.16 -1.62 -5.51
N SER A 33 -4.64 -1.95 -6.68
CA SER A 33 -3.71 -1.10 -7.44
C SER A 33 -4.37 0.22 -7.84
N PHE A 34 -5.63 0.18 -8.30
CA PHE A 34 -6.39 1.38 -8.62
C PHE A 34 -6.53 2.29 -7.39
N LEU A 35 -6.91 1.74 -6.24
CA LEU A 35 -7.01 2.49 -4.98
C LEU A 35 -5.67 3.08 -4.53
N ALA A 36 -4.56 2.35 -4.71
CA ALA A 36 -3.21 2.83 -4.40
C ALA A 36 -2.72 3.93 -5.37
N PHE A 37 -3.26 3.99 -6.58
CA PHE A 37 -2.91 4.99 -7.58
C PHE A 37 -3.54 6.36 -7.28
N ILE A 38 -4.72 6.39 -6.63
CA ILE A 38 -5.42 7.62 -6.24
C ILE A 38 -4.53 8.57 -5.42
N PRO A 39 -3.96 8.19 -4.26
CA PRO A 39 -3.14 9.11 -3.46
C PRO A 39 -1.89 9.56 -4.21
N PHE A 40 -1.33 8.71 -5.09
CA PHE A 40 -0.21 9.11 -5.93
C PHE A 40 -0.58 10.23 -6.92
N ILE A 41 -1.68 10.09 -7.68
CA ILE A 41 -2.16 11.15 -8.57
C ILE A 41 -2.41 12.43 -7.76
N LEU A 42 -3.17 12.33 -6.66
CA LEU A 42 -3.52 13.48 -5.85
C LEU A 42 -2.28 14.20 -5.28
N SER A 43 -1.22 13.44 -4.94
CA SER A 43 0.04 14.04 -4.50
C SER A 43 0.70 14.93 -5.56
N PHE A 44 0.54 14.60 -6.85
CA PHE A 44 1.08 15.41 -7.93
C PHE A 44 0.33 16.75 -8.02
N TRP A 45 -1.00 16.71 -7.98
CA TRP A 45 -1.82 17.91 -7.96
C TRP A 45 -1.56 18.77 -6.71
N LEU A 46 -1.56 18.17 -5.51
CA LEU A 46 -1.37 18.93 -4.27
C LEU A 46 0.01 19.55 -4.10
N PHE A 47 1.06 18.81 -4.49
CA PHE A 47 2.44 19.10 -4.06
C PHE A 47 3.38 19.48 -5.20
N ARG A 48 3.00 19.26 -6.47
CA ARG A 48 3.80 19.70 -7.62
C ARG A 48 3.18 20.82 -8.44
N THR A 49 1.89 21.08 -8.31
CA THR A 49 1.25 22.22 -8.98
C THR A 49 1.10 23.41 -8.03
N THR A 50 1.21 24.63 -8.56
CA THR A 50 1.01 25.87 -7.81
C THR A 50 -0.48 26.15 -7.65
N LEU A 51 -1.19 25.27 -6.95
CA LEU A 51 -2.58 25.50 -6.57
C LEU A 51 -2.60 26.44 -5.38
N ASP A 52 -3.41 27.50 -5.47
CA ASP A 52 -3.75 28.31 -4.31
C ASP A 52 -4.43 27.44 -3.25
N ARG A 53 -4.25 27.81 -1.97
CA ARG A 53 -4.85 27.14 -0.79
C ARG A 53 -6.37 27.37 -0.69
N SER A 54 -7.06 27.20 -1.81
CA SER A 54 -8.51 27.27 -1.97
C SER A 54 -9.21 26.13 -1.23
N LEU A 55 -10.53 26.23 -1.08
CA LEU A 55 -11.37 25.17 -0.51
C LEU A 55 -11.16 23.84 -1.24
N VAL A 56 -10.99 23.88 -2.56
CA VAL A 56 -10.72 22.70 -3.39
C VAL A 56 -9.41 22.02 -2.99
N TRP A 57 -8.35 22.80 -2.71
CA TRP A 57 -7.07 22.24 -2.25
C TRP A 57 -7.22 21.46 -0.95
N TRP A 58 -7.96 22.01 0.03
CA TRP A 58 -8.24 21.33 1.30
C TRP A 58 -9.08 20.08 1.14
N LEU A 59 -10.07 20.09 0.23
CA LEU A 59 -10.84 18.89 -0.09
C LEU A 59 -9.96 17.80 -0.72
N ILE A 60 -9.09 18.17 -1.66
CA ILE A 60 -8.16 17.21 -2.28
C ILE A 60 -7.19 16.65 -1.24
N LEU A 61 -6.68 17.48 -0.31
CA LEU A 61 -5.84 17.01 0.79
C LEU A 61 -6.57 16.01 1.69
N LEU A 62 -7.84 16.27 2.02
CA LEU A 62 -8.66 15.35 2.80
C LEU A 62 -8.81 14.01 2.09
N VAL A 63 -9.15 14.02 0.79
CA VAL A 63 -9.26 12.79 -0.01
C VAL A 63 -7.90 12.08 -0.08
N PHE A 64 -6.80 12.80 -0.26
CA PHE A 64 -5.46 12.23 -0.23
C PHE A 64 -5.19 11.50 1.08
N LEU A 65 -5.45 12.13 2.24
CA LEU A 65 -5.24 11.52 3.56
C LEU A 65 -6.11 10.28 3.79
N LEU A 66 -7.35 10.30 3.31
CA LEU A 66 -8.27 9.15 3.42
C LEU A 66 -7.84 7.97 2.55
N PHE A 67 -7.29 8.24 1.37
CA PHE A 67 -6.88 7.20 0.43
C PHE A 67 -5.43 6.77 0.58
N LEU A 68 -4.58 7.56 1.25
CA LEU A 68 -3.17 7.26 1.49
C LEU A 68 -2.93 5.87 2.10
N PRO A 69 -3.72 5.39 3.10
CA PRO A 69 -3.52 4.07 3.69
C PRO A 69 -3.70 2.92 2.71
N ASN A 70 -4.43 3.10 1.60
CA ASN A 70 -4.65 2.05 0.60
C ASN A 70 -3.37 1.67 -0.16
N ALA A 71 -2.42 2.60 -0.32
CA ALA A 71 -1.16 2.31 -0.99
C ALA A 71 -0.27 1.33 -0.19
N PRO A 72 0.02 1.54 1.11
CA PRO A 72 0.73 0.56 1.92
C PRO A 72 -0.15 -0.65 2.33
N TYR A 73 -1.48 -0.56 2.26
CA TYR A 73 -2.38 -1.70 2.50
C TYR A 73 -2.06 -2.91 1.62
N ILE A 74 -1.60 -2.66 0.39
CA ILE A 74 -1.14 -3.69 -0.55
C ILE A 74 -0.12 -4.65 0.09
N LEU A 75 0.77 -4.17 0.98
CA LEU A 75 1.72 -5.03 1.70
C LEU A 75 1.02 -6.13 2.50
N THR A 76 -0.08 -5.77 3.17
CA THR A 76 -0.85 -6.69 4.02
C THR A 76 -1.80 -7.59 3.23
N ASP A 77 -2.08 -7.24 1.98
CA ASP A 77 -2.97 -8.00 1.11
C ASP A 77 -2.36 -9.34 0.65
N SER A 78 -1.04 -9.49 0.86
CA SER A 78 -0.28 -10.74 0.79
C SER A 78 -0.85 -11.85 1.67
N ILE A 79 -1.69 -11.56 2.68
CA ILE A 79 -2.37 -12.60 3.47
C ILE A 79 -3.25 -13.50 2.57
N HIS A 80 -3.77 -12.99 1.45
CA HIS A 80 -4.53 -13.81 0.51
C HIS A 80 -3.67 -14.86 -0.21
N LEU A 81 -2.37 -14.62 -0.32
CA LEU A 81 -1.40 -15.60 -0.80
C LEU A 81 -1.43 -16.86 0.09
N ILE A 82 -1.55 -16.69 1.41
CA ILE A 82 -1.64 -17.78 2.40
C ILE A 82 -2.91 -18.60 2.18
N PHE A 83 -4.03 -17.94 1.88
CA PHE A 83 -5.30 -18.65 1.61
C PHE A 83 -5.19 -19.56 0.39
N TYR A 84 -4.51 -19.12 -0.68
CA TYR A 84 -4.31 -19.95 -1.86
C TYR A 84 -3.30 -21.08 -1.63
N VAL A 85 -2.34 -20.92 -0.72
CA VAL A 85 -1.40 -22.00 -0.30
C VAL A 85 -2.12 -23.11 0.47
N GLN A 86 -3.18 -22.78 1.19
CA GLN A 86 -3.98 -23.74 1.95
C GLN A 86 -4.94 -24.55 1.08
N GLN A 87 -5.10 -24.17 -0.19
CA GLN A 87 -5.82 -24.96 -1.19
C GLN A 87 -4.81 -25.94 -1.81
N ASP A 88 -5.22 -27.18 -2.13
CA ASP A 88 -4.37 -28.28 -2.63
C ASP A 88 -3.80 -28.06 -4.06
N TYR A 89 -3.35 -26.85 -4.37
CA TYR A 89 -2.67 -26.53 -5.62
C TYR A 89 -1.23 -27.03 -5.63
N ALA A 90 -0.72 -27.33 -6.83
CA ALA A 90 0.67 -27.70 -7.04
C ALA A 90 1.62 -26.57 -6.56
N LYS A 91 2.71 -26.94 -5.89
CA LYS A 91 3.70 -25.97 -5.37
C LYS A 91 4.31 -25.10 -6.47
N SER A 92 4.47 -25.64 -7.68
CA SER A 92 4.98 -24.90 -8.83
C SER A 92 4.09 -23.71 -9.22
N LEU A 93 2.76 -23.80 -9.05
CA LEU A 93 1.85 -22.67 -9.30
C LEU A 93 2.10 -21.53 -8.32
N PHE A 94 2.40 -21.86 -7.07
CA PHE A 94 2.73 -20.86 -6.05
C PHE A 94 4.00 -20.09 -6.41
N PHE A 95 5.09 -20.81 -6.67
CA PHE A 95 6.40 -20.21 -6.93
C PHE A 95 6.48 -19.50 -8.29
N LEU A 96 5.79 -19.99 -9.32
CA LEU A 96 5.91 -19.47 -10.69
C LEU A 96 4.82 -18.47 -11.06
N VAL A 97 3.66 -18.49 -10.41
CA VAL A 97 2.52 -17.62 -10.74
C VAL A 97 2.25 -16.64 -9.60
N LEU A 98 1.90 -17.13 -8.41
CA LEU A 98 1.39 -16.28 -7.34
C LEU A 98 2.48 -15.41 -6.69
N ILE A 99 3.67 -15.98 -6.37
CA ILE A 99 4.75 -15.18 -5.78
C ILE A 99 5.17 -14.04 -6.73
N PRO A 100 5.53 -14.27 -8.02
CA PRO A 100 5.92 -13.17 -8.90
C PRO A 100 4.83 -12.13 -9.07
N GLN A 101 3.58 -12.57 -9.25
CA GLN A 101 2.42 -11.66 -9.41
C GLN A 101 2.24 -10.75 -8.17
N TYR A 102 2.23 -11.32 -6.96
CA TYR A 102 2.09 -10.55 -5.73
C TYR A 102 3.33 -9.70 -5.44
N SER A 103 4.54 -10.19 -5.73
CA SER A 103 5.77 -9.40 -5.57
C SER A 103 5.76 -8.14 -6.44
N ILE A 104 5.35 -8.24 -7.71
CA ILE A 104 5.23 -7.07 -8.59
C ILE A 104 4.15 -6.12 -8.08
N PHE A 105 2.98 -6.66 -7.70
CA PHE A 105 1.88 -5.87 -7.15
C PHE A 105 2.30 -5.09 -5.90
N ILE A 106 2.96 -5.76 -4.95
CA ILE A 106 3.45 -5.15 -3.70
C ILE A 106 4.50 -4.10 -3.99
N PHE A 107 5.45 -4.42 -4.88
CA PHE A 107 6.50 -3.49 -5.26
C PHE A 107 5.92 -2.21 -5.84
N ILE A 108 5.06 -2.32 -6.87
CA ILE A 108 4.43 -1.16 -7.52
C ILE A 108 3.60 -0.36 -6.53
N GLY A 109 2.73 -1.03 -5.76
CA GLY A 109 1.88 -0.37 -4.76
C GLY A 109 2.68 0.41 -3.72
N PHE A 110 3.76 -0.18 -3.22
CA PHE A 110 4.62 0.49 -2.25
C PHE A 110 5.44 1.64 -2.88
N GLN A 111 5.88 1.52 -4.13
CA GLN A 111 6.54 2.63 -4.82
C GLN A 111 5.61 3.83 -5.00
N LEU A 112 4.33 3.61 -5.31
CA LEU A 112 3.34 4.69 -5.39
C LEU A 112 3.20 5.42 -4.04
N TYR A 113 3.20 4.66 -2.93
CA TYR A 113 3.22 5.23 -1.58
C TYR A 113 4.47 6.09 -1.34
N VAL A 114 5.66 5.55 -1.62
CA VAL A 114 6.94 6.26 -1.43
C VAL A 114 6.96 7.55 -2.25
N LEU A 115 6.61 7.48 -3.54
CA LEU A 115 6.59 8.64 -4.43
C LEU A 115 5.62 9.72 -3.95
N SER A 116 4.46 9.34 -3.40
CA SER A 116 3.50 10.30 -2.85
C SER A 116 4.06 11.09 -1.67
N LEU A 117 4.80 10.44 -0.77
CA LEU A 117 5.46 11.08 0.37
C LEU A 117 6.70 11.88 -0.03
N LEU A 118 7.45 11.43 -1.04
CA LEU A 118 8.56 12.20 -1.60
C LEU A 118 8.06 13.52 -2.23
N ASN A 119 6.91 13.50 -2.91
CA ASN A 119 6.28 14.72 -3.42
C ASN A 119 5.92 15.70 -2.28
N LEU A 120 5.30 15.19 -1.20
CA LEU A 120 5.02 15.99 0.00
C LEU A 120 6.31 16.60 0.60
N LYS A 121 7.36 15.78 0.75
CA LYS A 121 8.66 16.24 1.25
C LYS A 121 9.23 17.35 0.39
N SER A 122 9.25 17.18 -0.94
CA SER A 122 9.73 18.21 -1.86
C SER A 122 8.93 19.50 -1.77
N TYR A 123 7.61 19.41 -1.62
CA TYR A 123 6.74 20.58 -1.41
C TYR A 123 7.05 21.33 -0.11
N CYS A 124 7.22 20.60 1.00
CA CYS A 124 7.63 21.22 2.27
C CYS A 124 9.00 21.90 2.15
N GLN A 125 9.94 21.29 1.42
CA GLN A 125 11.26 21.88 1.19
C GLN A 125 11.22 23.17 0.37
N GLN A 126 10.40 23.19 -0.69
CA GLN A 126 10.20 24.39 -1.51
C GLN A 126 9.45 25.50 -0.78
N SER A 127 8.57 25.12 0.16
CA SER A 127 7.80 26.05 1.00
C SER A 127 8.52 26.47 2.28
N GLN A 128 9.82 26.18 2.41
CA GLN A 128 10.65 26.50 3.58
C GLN A 128 10.15 25.87 4.91
N LEU A 129 9.37 24.79 4.84
CA LEU A 129 8.81 24.03 5.96
C LEU A 129 9.62 22.76 6.27
N ASN A 130 10.96 22.84 6.20
CA ASN A 130 11.84 21.69 6.38
C ASN A 130 11.68 20.98 7.73
N SER A 131 11.44 21.75 8.80
CA SER A 131 11.24 21.22 10.15
C SER A 131 9.95 20.39 10.28
N ALA A 132 8.96 20.62 9.41
CA ALA A 132 7.68 19.91 9.44
C ALA A 132 7.72 18.55 8.71
N VAL A 133 8.74 18.30 7.86
CA VAL A 133 8.82 17.07 7.04
C VAL A 133 8.80 15.81 7.90
N LEU A 134 9.69 15.72 8.90
CA LEU A 134 9.80 14.52 9.72
C LEU A 134 8.54 14.26 10.56
N PRO A 135 7.96 15.25 11.29
CA PRO A 135 6.68 15.08 11.96
C PRO A 135 5.55 14.65 11.02
N LEU A 136 5.49 15.20 9.81
CA LEU A 136 4.47 14.81 8.82
C LEU A 136 4.66 13.38 8.33
N GLU A 137 5.87 12.97 7.97
CA GLU A 137 6.18 11.59 7.55
C GLU A 137 5.76 10.58 8.63
N ILE A 138 6.19 10.80 9.88
CA ILE A 138 5.83 9.93 11.02
C ILE A 138 4.31 9.87 11.20
N THR A 139 3.65 11.03 11.17
CA THR A 139 2.19 11.12 11.31
C THR A 139 1.47 10.34 10.22
N LEU A 140 1.90 10.50 8.96
CA LEU A 140 1.29 9.82 7.81
C LEU A 140 1.54 8.31 7.82
N HIS A 141 2.70 7.84 8.26
CA HIS A 141 2.95 6.42 8.50
C HIS A 141 2.03 5.87 9.58
N PHE A 142 1.84 6.60 10.67
CA PHE A 142 0.98 6.19 11.77
C PHE A 142 -0.50 6.15 11.35
N LEU A 143 -0.99 7.19 10.68
CA LEU A 143 -2.34 7.22 10.09
C LEU A 143 -2.53 6.09 9.08
N SER A 144 -1.51 5.79 8.26
CA SER A 144 -1.56 4.67 7.31
C SER A 144 -1.67 3.32 8.03
N ALA A 145 -0.90 3.11 9.10
CA ALA A 145 -0.96 1.88 9.89
C ALA A 145 -2.34 1.68 10.56
N ILE A 146 -2.93 2.76 11.09
CA ILE A 146 -4.32 2.73 11.59
C ILE A 146 -5.29 2.40 10.46
N GLY A 147 -5.19 3.10 9.33
CA GLY A 147 -6.07 2.89 8.17
C GLY A 147 -6.02 1.44 7.66
N ILE A 148 -4.83 0.82 7.65
CA ILE A 148 -4.67 -0.59 7.30
C ILE A 148 -5.40 -1.50 8.29
N TYR A 149 -5.25 -1.26 9.59
CA TYR A 149 -5.96 -2.03 10.60
C TYR A 149 -7.49 -1.92 10.44
N LEU A 150 -7.99 -0.69 10.26
CA LEU A 150 -9.42 -0.42 10.05
C LEU A 150 -9.93 -1.12 8.79
N GLY A 151 -9.21 -1.02 7.67
CA GLY A 151 -9.58 -1.69 6.43
C GLY A 151 -9.53 -3.21 6.53
N ARG A 152 -8.53 -3.77 7.23
CA ARG A 152 -8.32 -5.22 7.25
C ARG A 152 -9.22 -5.96 8.23
N PHE A 153 -9.36 -5.46 9.44
CA PHE A 153 -10.07 -6.17 10.51
C PHE A 153 -11.52 -5.72 10.65
N LEU A 154 -11.79 -4.43 10.44
CA LEU A 154 -13.14 -3.88 10.56
C LEU A 154 -13.84 -3.77 9.21
N ARG A 155 -13.14 -4.07 8.09
CA ARG A 155 -13.63 -3.93 6.71
C ARG A 155 -14.22 -2.55 6.42
N LEU A 156 -13.76 -1.55 7.16
CA LEU A 156 -14.18 -0.17 6.98
C LEU A 156 -13.44 0.40 5.77
N ASN A 157 -14.13 0.45 4.63
CA ASN A 157 -13.64 1.19 3.48
C ASN A 157 -13.66 2.70 3.77
N SER A 158 -12.90 3.49 3.01
CA SER A 158 -12.88 4.95 3.08
C SER A 158 -14.28 5.59 2.92
N TRP A 159 -15.25 4.86 2.35
CA TRP A 159 -16.66 5.27 2.21
C TRP A 159 -17.50 5.12 3.50
N TYR A 160 -17.12 4.22 4.42
CA TYR A 160 -17.85 4.02 5.68
C TYR A 160 -17.67 5.18 6.67
N LEU A 161 -16.57 5.93 6.54
CA LEU A 161 -16.34 7.16 7.30
C LEU A 161 -17.43 8.21 7.08
N VAL A 162 -18.01 8.24 5.87
CA VAL A 162 -19.06 9.19 5.50
C VAL A 162 -20.45 8.59 5.75
N THR A 163 -20.63 7.30 5.49
CA THR A 163 -21.96 6.68 5.52
C THR A 163 -22.39 6.14 6.89
N GLN A 164 -21.46 5.76 7.78
CA GLN A 164 -21.78 5.12 9.06
C GLN A 164 -20.84 5.57 10.20
N PRO A 165 -20.88 6.84 10.62
CA PRO A 165 -19.96 7.40 11.62
C PRO A 165 -20.10 6.78 13.02
N GLN A 166 -21.26 6.23 13.36
CA GLN A 166 -21.48 5.62 14.67
C GLN A 166 -20.69 4.30 14.85
N GLN A 167 -20.57 3.50 13.79
CA GLN A 167 -19.73 2.29 13.82
C GLN A 167 -18.24 2.61 13.89
N LEU A 168 -17.82 3.75 13.32
CA LEU A 168 -16.46 4.26 13.44
C LEU A 168 -16.10 4.52 14.91
N PHE A 169 -16.99 5.17 15.67
CA PHE A 169 -16.72 5.53 17.06
C PHE A 169 -16.43 4.32 17.95
N TRP A 170 -17.25 3.28 17.87
CA TRP A 170 -17.03 2.02 18.60
C TRP A 170 -15.75 1.32 18.14
N SER A 171 -15.45 1.38 16.84
CA SER A 171 -14.24 0.81 16.27
C SER A 171 -12.97 1.51 16.77
N LEU A 172 -13.00 2.83 16.94
CA LEU A 172 -11.89 3.62 17.47
C LEU A 172 -11.57 3.26 18.93
N GLN A 173 -12.59 3.01 19.76
CA GLN A 173 -12.38 2.56 21.14
C GLN A 173 -11.68 1.21 21.21
N ASN A 174 -11.99 0.31 20.28
CA ASN A 174 -11.36 -1.00 20.19
C ASN A 174 -9.88 -0.93 19.77
N LEU A 175 -9.42 0.16 19.13
CA LEU A 175 -8.01 0.32 18.73
C LEU A 175 -7.04 0.31 19.90
N LEU A 176 -7.50 0.71 21.10
CA LEU A 176 -6.66 0.76 22.31
C LEU A 176 -6.48 -0.61 22.98
N THR A 177 -7.10 -1.66 22.45
CA THR A 177 -6.89 -3.01 22.95
C THR A 177 -5.51 -3.56 22.53
N LYS A 178 -5.00 -4.55 23.26
CA LYS A 178 -3.62 -5.07 23.07
C LYS A 178 -3.36 -5.58 21.64
N LYS A 179 -4.31 -6.30 21.03
CA LYS A 179 -4.14 -6.94 19.71
C LYS A 179 -4.03 -5.91 18.56
N PRO A 180 -4.94 -4.94 18.41
CA PRO A 180 -4.81 -3.86 17.42
C PRO A 180 -3.55 -3.03 17.62
N LEU A 181 -3.20 -2.67 18.85
CA LEU A 181 -2.00 -1.89 19.13
C LEU A 181 -0.74 -2.60 18.61
N ILE A 182 -0.57 -3.89 18.92
CA ILE A 182 0.56 -4.67 18.41
C ILE A 182 0.58 -4.67 16.88
N PHE A 183 -0.57 -4.92 16.23
CA PHE A 183 -0.65 -4.94 14.78
C PHE A 183 -0.30 -3.58 14.15
N ILE A 184 -0.85 -2.49 14.68
CA ILE A 184 -0.60 -1.12 14.21
C ILE A 184 0.87 -0.75 14.41
N SER A 185 1.45 -1.05 15.57
CA SER A 185 2.87 -0.81 15.84
C SER A 185 3.77 -1.57 14.87
N VAL A 186 3.50 -2.85 14.62
CA VAL A 186 4.27 -3.66 13.66
C VAL A 186 4.12 -3.10 12.24
N CYS A 187 2.89 -2.78 11.81
CA CYS A 187 2.65 -2.21 10.48
C CYS A 187 3.35 -0.86 10.31
N PHE A 188 3.27 0.01 11.32
CA PHE A 188 3.96 1.30 11.34
C PHE A 188 5.47 1.11 11.16
N LEU A 189 6.09 0.23 11.94
CA LEU A 189 7.52 -0.03 11.87
C LEU A 189 7.94 -0.57 10.49
N ILE A 190 7.17 -1.50 9.92
CA ILE A 190 7.44 -2.07 8.59
C ILE A 190 7.36 -0.97 7.53
N ILE A 191 6.27 -0.21 7.50
CA ILE A 191 6.04 0.84 6.49
C ILE A 191 7.13 1.92 6.61
N TRP A 192 7.42 2.36 7.82
CA TRP A 192 8.44 3.36 8.08
C TRP A 192 9.83 2.89 7.65
N LEU A 193 10.24 1.67 8.05
CA LEU A 193 11.54 1.10 7.67
C LEU A 193 11.69 0.97 6.15
N LEU A 194 10.68 0.40 5.49
CA LEU A 194 10.69 0.24 4.03
C LEU A 194 10.72 1.61 3.33
N TYR A 195 9.98 2.60 3.84
CA TYR A 195 10.00 3.96 3.32
C TYR A 195 11.39 4.59 3.46
N GLU A 196 12.03 4.49 4.63
CA GLU A 196 13.38 5.03 4.85
C GLU A 196 14.42 4.41 3.91
N ILE A 197 14.35 3.09 3.69
CA ILE A 197 15.23 2.39 2.75
C ILE A 197 15.04 2.95 1.34
N ASN A 198 13.79 3.05 0.87
CA ASN A 198 13.49 3.56 -0.47
C ASN A 198 13.87 5.04 -0.59
N LYS A 199 13.55 5.88 0.39
CA LYS A 199 13.90 7.30 0.43
C LYS A 199 15.41 7.50 0.26
N ARG A 200 16.24 6.70 0.95
CA ARG A 200 17.70 6.73 0.81
C ARG A 200 18.16 6.29 -0.59
N LEU A 201 17.55 5.24 -1.14
CA LEU A 201 17.83 4.77 -2.49
C LEU A 201 17.53 5.85 -3.54
N TYR A 202 16.34 6.45 -3.49
CA TYR A 202 15.96 7.57 -4.35
C TYR A 202 16.95 8.73 -4.23
N ASN A 203 17.28 9.15 -3.02
CA ASN A 203 18.23 10.26 -2.84
C ASN A 203 19.58 9.96 -3.48
N ARG A 204 20.11 8.73 -3.36
CA ARG A 204 21.40 8.35 -3.98
C ARG A 204 21.35 8.34 -5.51
N LEU A 205 20.29 7.77 -6.08
CA LEU A 205 20.12 7.67 -7.53
C LEU A 205 19.98 9.06 -8.16
N PHE A 206 19.16 9.92 -7.57
CA PHE A 206 18.85 11.25 -8.12
C PHE A 206 19.85 12.34 -7.70
N SER A 207 20.63 12.17 -6.62
CA SER A 207 21.74 13.07 -6.31
C SER A 207 22.91 12.90 -7.29
N SER A 208 23.12 11.69 -7.82
CA SER A 208 24.18 11.42 -8.80
C SER A 208 23.96 12.13 -10.14
N HIS A 209 22.74 12.52 -10.49
CA HIS A 209 22.43 13.24 -11.73
C HIS A 209 22.56 14.77 -11.61
N ARG A 210 22.74 15.32 -10.41
CA ARG A 210 22.92 16.77 -10.20
C ARG A 210 24.39 17.21 -10.16
N ASN A 211 25.32 16.26 -10.06
CA ASN A 211 26.76 16.50 -9.92
C ASN A 211 27.55 16.12 -11.19
N ASN A 212 26.87 15.77 -12.29
CA ASN A 212 27.43 15.60 -13.63
C ASN A 212 26.81 16.66 -14.55
#